data_AF-A0A6A1WJZ8-F1
#
_entry.id   AF-A0A6A1WJZ8-F1
#
_cell.length_a   1.000
_cell.length_b   1.000
_cell.length_c   1.000
_cell.angle_alpha   90.00
_cell.angle_beta   90.00
_cell.angle_gamma   90.00
#
_symmetry.space_group_name_H-M   'P 1'
#
loop_
_entity.id
_entity.type
_entity.pdbx_description
1 polymer ?
#
loop_
_entity_poly.entity_id
_entity_poly.type
_entity_poly.pdbx_seq_one_letter_code
_entity_poly.pdbx_strand_id
1 'polypeptide(L)'
;MGIEDEISPADARGSTPGQDQQAAGVGILLQIMMLVLSFVLGHVLRRHKFYYLPEASASLLIGLIVGGLANISNTETSIRTWFNFHEEFFFLFLLPPIIFQSGFSLSPKPFFSNFGAIVTFAILGTFISSIVTGLLVYLGGMMYLMYRLPFVECLMFGALISATDPVTVLSIFQ
;
A
#
# COMPACT_ATOMS: atom_id res chain seq x y z
N MET A 1 -10.89 67.27 24.80
CA MET A 1 -12.06 68.13 25.06
C MET A 1 -12.43 68.76 23.74
N GLY A 2 -13.52 68.46 23.06
CA GLY A 2 -14.60 67.47 23.14
C GLY A 2 -15.07 67.31 21.67
N ILE A 3 -15.63 66.16 21.28
CA ILE A 3 -17.09 65.92 21.26
C ILE A 3 -17.75 66.78 20.17
N GLU A 4 -18.57 66.35 19.23
CA GLU A 4 -19.15 65.11 18.67
C GLU A 4 -19.89 65.59 17.38
N ASP A 5 -20.67 64.70 16.76
CA ASP A 5 -21.61 64.92 15.64
C ASP A 5 -21.00 64.65 14.24
N GLU A 6 -21.37 63.59 13.53
CA GLU A 6 -22.75 63.28 13.13
C GLU A 6 -22.97 61.78 12.81
N ILE A 7 -23.78 61.11 13.64
CA ILE A 7 -25.00 60.31 13.33
C ILE A 7 -24.97 59.21 12.21
N SER A 8 -25.30 57.98 12.67
CA SER A 8 -25.62 56.71 11.96
C SER A 8 -26.93 56.76 11.12
N PRO A 9 -27.16 55.89 10.10
CA PRO A 9 -27.88 54.62 10.36
C PRO A 9 -27.57 53.42 9.41
N ALA A 10 -27.96 52.22 9.88
CA ALA A 10 -28.43 51.03 9.14
C ALA A 10 -27.48 50.29 8.17
N ASP A 11 -26.97 49.10 8.50
CA ASP A 11 -27.68 47.79 8.52
C ASP A 11 -28.02 47.24 7.12
N ALA A 12 -27.38 46.13 6.76
CA ALA A 12 -28.00 44.95 6.12
C ALA A 12 -26.95 44.12 5.35
N ARG A 13 -26.23 43.24 6.06
CA ARG A 13 -25.88 41.88 5.58
C ARG A 13 -25.33 41.09 6.75
N GLY A 14 -26.23 40.75 7.67
CA GLY A 14 -26.00 39.64 8.57
C GLY A 14 -25.76 38.37 7.74
N SER A 15 -24.52 37.89 7.75
CA SER A 15 -24.21 36.51 7.41
C SER A 15 -24.94 35.65 8.44
N THR A 16 -26.10 35.12 8.02
CA THR A 16 -26.97 34.30 8.83
C THR A 16 -26.16 33.10 9.36
N PRO A 17 -26.16 32.80 10.67
CA PRO A 17 -25.45 31.63 11.22
C PRO A 17 -25.87 30.29 10.57
N GLY A 18 -26.97 30.28 9.81
CA GLY A 18 -27.38 29.16 8.98
C GLY A 18 -26.44 28.83 7.80
N GLN A 19 -25.71 29.79 7.22
CA GLN A 19 -24.84 29.53 6.05
C GLN A 19 -23.54 28.81 6.43
N ASP A 20 -22.96 29.11 7.59
CA ASP A 20 -21.76 28.45 8.09
C ASP A 20 -22.06 27.01 8.55
N GLN A 21 -23.23 26.80 9.17
CA GLN A 21 -23.72 25.45 9.49
C GLN A 21 -24.06 24.64 8.24
N GLN A 22 -24.59 25.27 7.19
CA GLN A 22 -24.83 24.62 5.90
C GLN A 22 -23.51 24.23 5.21
N ALA A 23 -22.48 25.09 5.24
CA ALA A 23 -21.17 24.78 4.69
C ALA A 23 -20.48 23.61 5.44
N ALA A 24 -20.55 23.58 6.77
CA ALA A 24 -20.04 22.46 7.57
C ALA A 24 -20.82 21.16 7.31
N GLY A 25 -22.14 21.24 7.18
CA GLY A 25 -23.00 20.11 6.83
C GLY A 25 -22.69 19.54 5.44
N VAL A 26 -22.43 20.40 4.45
CA VAL A 26 -22.02 20.00 3.10
C VAL A 26 -20.63 19.36 3.12
N GLY A 27 -19.69 19.86 3.92
CA GLY A 27 -18.35 19.24 4.06
C GLY A 27 -18.41 17.80 4.59
N ILE A 28 -19.21 17.56 5.62
CA ILE A 28 -19.39 16.22 6.20
C ILE A 28 -20.13 15.29 5.22
N LEU A 29 -21.13 15.84 4.50
CA LEU A 29 -21.86 15.08 3.48
C LEU A 29 -20.95 14.64 2.33
N LEU A 30 -20.08 15.54 1.84
CA LEU A 30 -19.11 15.22 0.80
C LEU A 30 -18.10 14.17 1.28
N GLN A 31 -17.65 14.25 2.54
CA GLN A 31 -16.74 13.29 3.14
C GLN A 31 -17.35 11.88 3.19
N ILE A 32 -18.60 11.77 3.66
CA ILE A 32 -19.32 10.51 3.77
C ILE A 32 -19.62 9.93 2.37
N MET A 33 -20.00 10.77 1.40
CA MET A 33 -20.24 10.34 0.03
C MET A 33 -18.98 9.80 -0.65
N MET A 34 -17.82 10.41 -0.41
CA MET A 34 -16.54 9.88 -0.91
C MET A 34 -16.16 8.54 -0.28
N LEU A 35 -16.48 8.35 1.00
CA LEU A 35 -16.22 7.11 1.74
C LEU A 35 -17.11 5.97 1.21
N VAL A 36 -18.39 6.25 1.00
CA VAL A 36 -19.34 5.31 0.41
C VAL A 36 -18.96 4.99 -1.04
N LEU A 37 -18.54 5.99 -1.82
CA LEU A 37 -18.11 5.77 -3.21
C LEU A 37 -16.85 4.90 -3.28
N SER A 38 -15.86 5.11 -2.40
CA SER A 38 -14.67 4.26 -2.30
C SER A 38 -15.01 2.84 -1.86
N PHE A 39 -15.96 2.69 -0.91
CA PHE A 39 -16.41 1.37 -0.47
C PHE A 39 -17.16 0.64 -1.59
N VAL A 40 -18.01 1.34 -2.36
CA VAL A 40 -18.75 0.78 -3.49
C VAL A 40 -17.85 0.49 -4.68
N LEU A 41 -16.89 1.36 -5.04
CA LEU A 41 -15.88 1.06 -6.05
C LEU A 41 -15.02 -0.14 -5.62
N GLY A 42 -14.56 -0.15 -4.37
CA GLY A 42 -13.83 -1.29 -3.81
C GLY A 42 -14.64 -2.58 -3.83
N HIS A 43 -15.96 -2.50 -3.59
CA HIS A 43 -16.87 -3.64 -3.62
C HIS A 43 -17.20 -4.10 -5.05
N VAL A 44 -17.41 -3.18 -6.00
CA VAL A 44 -17.67 -3.48 -7.42
C VAL A 44 -16.42 -4.02 -8.11
N LEU A 45 -15.25 -3.50 -7.77
CA LEU A 45 -13.96 -4.00 -8.25
C LEU A 45 -13.67 -5.41 -7.70
N ARG A 46 -14.08 -5.69 -6.45
CA ARG A 46 -14.08 -7.04 -5.86
C ARG A 46 -15.12 -7.97 -6.51
N ARG A 47 -16.19 -7.43 -7.11
CA ARG A 47 -17.25 -8.19 -7.77
C ARG A 47 -16.94 -8.59 -9.22
N HIS A 48 -15.93 -7.99 -9.85
CA HIS A 48 -15.61 -8.22 -11.27
C HIS A 48 -14.74 -9.48 -11.55
N LYS A 49 -14.72 -10.44 -10.60
CA LYS A 49 -14.32 -11.86 -10.73
C LYS A 49 -13.41 -12.19 -11.94
N PHE A 50 -12.11 -11.93 -11.81
CA PHE A 50 -11.09 -12.52 -12.69
C PHE A 50 -10.48 -13.74 -11.97
N TYR A 51 -10.83 -14.95 -12.40
CA TYR A 51 -10.49 -16.24 -11.75
C TYR A 51 -9.03 -16.71 -11.92
N TYR A 52 -8.12 -15.84 -12.36
CA TYR A 52 -6.71 -16.16 -12.61
C TYR A 52 -5.71 -15.32 -11.81
N LEU A 53 -6.17 -14.37 -10.98
CA LEU A 53 -5.31 -13.50 -10.20
C LEU A 53 -5.28 -13.93 -8.72
N PRO A 54 -4.09 -14.20 -8.14
CA PRO A 54 -3.93 -14.37 -6.70
C PRO A 54 -4.55 -13.21 -5.92
N GLU A 55 -5.26 -13.48 -4.82
CA GLU A 55 -5.93 -12.45 -4.00
C GLU A 55 -4.98 -11.29 -3.65
N ALA A 56 -3.73 -11.61 -3.29
CA ALA A 56 -2.68 -10.63 -2.98
C ALA A 56 -2.29 -9.73 -4.17
N SER A 57 -2.28 -10.27 -5.40
CA SER A 57 -1.98 -9.49 -6.60
C SER A 57 -3.12 -8.53 -6.95
N ALA A 58 -4.37 -8.94 -6.70
CA ALA A 58 -5.53 -8.11 -6.92
C ALA A 58 -5.59 -6.95 -5.93
N SER A 59 -5.33 -7.19 -4.64
CA SER A 59 -5.28 -6.12 -3.63
C SER A 59 -4.16 -5.11 -3.91
N LEU A 60 -2.99 -5.57 -4.35
CA LEU A 60 -1.87 -4.71 -4.77
C LEU A 60 -2.23 -3.85 -5.98
N LEU A 61 -2.86 -4.42 -7.02
CA LEU A 61 -3.30 -3.67 -8.20
C LEU A 61 -4.35 -2.62 -7.85
N ILE A 62 -5.31 -2.95 -6.99
CA ILE A 62 -6.32 -1.99 -6.52
C ILE A 62 -5.64 -0.84 -5.76
N GLY A 63 -4.71 -1.15 -4.86
CA GLY A 63 -3.93 -0.14 -4.14
C GLY A 63 -3.14 0.77 -5.07
N LEU A 64 -2.52 0.21 -6.11
CA LEU A 64 -1.76 0.95 -7.12
C LEU A 64 -2.66 1.87 -7.96
N ILE A 65 -3.84 1.40 -8.38
CA ILE A 65 -4.81 2.21 -9.15
C ILE A 65 -5.35 3.36 -8.29
N VAL A 66 -5.78 3.08 -7.06
CA VAL A 66 -6.30 4.09 -6.14
C VAL A 66 -5.22 5.10 -5.76
N GLY A 67 -4.00 4.64 -5.46
CA GLY A 67 -2.86 5.50 -5.15
C GLY A 67 -2.44 6.37 -6.33
N GLY A 68 -2.43 5.81 -7.54
CA GLY A 68 -2.16 6.56 -8.78
C GLY A 68 -3.21 7.64 -9.06
N LEU A 69 -4.49 7.31 -8.87
CA LEU A 69 -5.59 8.26 -9.07
C LEU A 69 -5.56 9.39 -8.02
N ALA A 70 -5.24 9.07 -6.77
CA ALA A 70 -5.05 10.05 -5.69
C ALA A 70 -3.88 11.00 -5.96
N ASN A 71 -2.78 10.50 -6.57
CA ASN A 71 -1.62 11.32 -6.93
C ASN A 71 -1.95 12.32 -8.05
N ILE A 72 -2.77 11.94 -9.03
CA ILE A 72 -3.18 12.81 -10.15
C ILE A 72 -4.19 13.88 -9.69
N SER A 73 -5.05 13.54 -8.72
CA SER A 73 -6.14 14.43 -8.29
C SER A 73 -5.70 15.61 -7.40
N ASN A 74 -4.39 15.77 -7.13
CA ASN A 74 -3.84 16.83 -6.27
C ASN A 74 -4.63 17.04 -4.96
N THR A 75 -5.19 15.94 -4.42
CA THR A 75 -5.96 15.96 -3.17
C THR A 75 -4.97 16.13 -2.03
N GLU A 76 -4.90 17.39 -1.60
CA GLU A 76 -4.03 17.95 -0.58
C GLU A 76 -3.74 17.02 0.59
N THR A 77 -2.43 16.81 0.81
CA THR A 77 -1.67 16.84 2.07
C THR A 77 -2.15 16.01 3.27
N SER A 78 -3.45 15.95 3.59
CA SER A 78 -4.00 15.21 4.73
C SER A 78 -4.13 13.70 4.50
N ILE A 79 -4.27 13.24 3.24
CA ILE A 79 -4.33 11.81 2.91
C ILE A 79 -2.92 11.18 2.90
N ARG A 80 -1.88 11.97 2.62
CA ARG A 80 -0.47 11.53 2.61
C ARG A 80 0.04 11.10 3.99
N THR A 81 -0.53 11.64 5.07
CA THR A 81 -0.15 11.27 6.45
C THR A 81 -0.70 9.91 6.86
N TRP A 82 -1.92 9.56 6.42
CA TRP A 82 -2.50 8.23 6.63
C TRP A 82 -1.92 7.16 5.71
N PHE A 83 -1.47 7.55 4.51
CA PHE A 83 -0.74 6.68 3.58
C PHE A 83 0.77 6.61 3.85
N ASN A 84 1.30 7.37 4.83
CA ASN A 84 2.66 7.19 5.28
C ASN A 84 2.73 5.89 6.07
N PHE A 85 3.04 4.81 5.35
CA PHE A 85 3.20 3.50 5.93
C PHE A 85 4.40 3.54 6.87
N HIS A 86 4.14 3.42 8.17
CA HIS A 86 5.20 3.38 9.16
C HIS A 86 5.80 1.98 9.14
N GLU A 87 7.02 1.85 8.61
CA GLU A 87 7.73 0.57 8.53
C GLU A 87 7.85 -0.09 9.91
N GLU A 88 8.08 0.70 10.96
CA GLU A 88 8.16 0.21 12.34
C GLU A 88 6.86 -0.46 12.79
N PHE A 89 5.70 0.11 12.46
CA PHE A 89 4.41 -0.51 12.77
C PHE A 89 4.25 -1.84 12.04
N PHE A 90 4.67 -1.91 10.78
CA PHE A 90 4.62 -3.17 10.03
C PHE A 90 5.53 -4.24 10.63
N PHE A 91 6.80 -3.91 10.89
CA PHE A 91 7.78 -4.85 11.41
C PHE A 91 7.50 -5.27 12.85
N LEU A 92 7.01 -4.36 13.70
CA LEU A 92 6.77 -4.65 15.13
C LEU A 92 5.37 -5.21 15.41
N PHE A 93 4.34 -4.83 14.64
CA PHE A 93 2.95 -5.19 14.94
C PHE A 93 2.32 -6.16 13.94
N LEU A 94 2.54 -5.98 12.63
CA LEU A 94 1.91 -6.82 11.60
C LEU A 94 2.71 -8.10 11.34
N LEU A 95 4.03 -8.00 11.27
CA LEU A 95 4.90 -9.12 10.90
C LEU A 95 4.89 -10.26 11.94
N PRO A 96 4.94 -10.02 13.27
CA PRO A 96 4.98 -11.11 14.24
C PRO A 96 3.73 -12.02 14.22
N PRO A 97 2.49 -11.49 14.18
CA PRO A 97 1.29 -12.32 14.02
C PRO A 97 1.25 -13.10 12.70
N ILE A 98 1.70 -12.50 11.59
CA ILE A 98 1.73 -13.15 10.27
C ILE A 98 2.68 -14.35 10.28
N ILE A 99 3.89 -14.17 10.80
CA ILE A 99 4.86 -15.27 10.94
C ILE A 99 4.33 -16.33 11.90
N PHE A 100 3.73 -15.94 13.02
CA PHE A 100 3.19 -16.88 14.00
C PHE A 100 2.08 -17.75 13.40
N GLN A 101 1.13 -17.16 12.69
CA GLN A 101 0.04 -17.89 12.03
C GLN A 101 0.57 -18.87 10.98
N SER A 102 1.59 -18.45 10.22
CA SER A 102 2.23 -19.27 9.20
C SER A 102 3.00 -20.44 9.81
N GLY A 103 3.69 -20.22 10.94
CA GLY A 103 4.35 -21.26 11.70
C GLY A 103 3.37 -22.21 12.41
N PHE A 104 2.24 -21.71 12.91
CA PHE A 104 1.23 -22.51 13.62
C PHE A 104 0.44 -23.43 12.68
N SER A 105 0.15 -22.98 11.46
CA SER A 105 -0.52 -23.80 10.44
C SER A 105 0.36 -24.90 9.84
N LEU A 106 1.68 -24.85 10.08
CA LEU A 106 2.64 -25.79 9.53
C LEU A 106 2.68 -27.09 10.35
N SER A 107 2.52 -28.23 9.66
CA SER A 107 2.50 -29.53 10.32
C SER A 107 3.93 -30.00 10.67
N PRO A 108 4.25 -30.26 11.96
CA PRO A 108 5.62 -30.49 12.39
C PRO A 108 6.20 -31.82 11.90
N LYS A 109 5.42 -32.90 11.84
CA LYS A 109 5.90 -34.23 11.42
C LYS A 109 6.55 -34.24 10.02
N PRO A 110 5.88 -33.81 8.94
CA PRO A 110 6.50 -33.79 7.60
C PRO A 110 7.58 -32.72 7.46
N PHE A 111 7.47 -31.60 8.18
CA PHE A 111 8.49 -30.56 8.19
C PHE A 111 9.83 -31.06 8.73
N PHE A 112 9.83 -31.69 9.92
CA PHE A 112 11.05 -32.22 10.52
C PHE A 112 11.61 -33.42 9.74
N SER A 113 10.75 -34.21 9.09
CA SER A 113 11.19 -35.30 8.22
C SER A 113 11.92 -34.81 6.96
N ASN A 114 11.64 -33.58 6.49
CA ASN A 114 12.23 -33.00 5.28
C ASN A 114 13.09 -31.76 5.55
N PHE A 115 13.47 -31.53 6.81
CA PHE A 115 14.14 -30.32 7.26
C PHE A 115 15.41 -30.00 6.44
N GLY A 116 16.21 -31.03 6.12
CA GLY A 116 17.42 -30.84 5.31
C GLY A 116 17.15 -30.29 3.91
N ALA A 117 16.08 -30.76 3.24
CA ALA A 117 15.69 -30.25 1.94
C ALA A 117 15.19 -28.81 2.05
N ILE A 118 14.38 -28.51 3.06
CA ILE A 118 13.86 -27.15 3.32
C ILE A 118 15.00 -26.16 3.52
N VAL A 119 15.98 -26.49 4.38
CA VAL A 119 17.15 -25.63 4.64
C VAL A 119 18.01 -25.46 3.38
N THR A 120 18.17 -26.53 2.59
CA THR A 120 18.92 -26.48 1.32
C THR A 120 18.25 -25.53 0.33
N PHE A 121 16.94 -25.62 0.14
CA PHE A 121 16.20 -24.72 -0.73
C PHE A 121 16.17 -23.28 -0.19
N ALA A 122 15.98 -23.10 1.11
CA ALA A 122 15.91 -21.79 1.74
C ALA A 122 17.25 -21.03 1.68
N ILE A 123 18.38 -21.71 1.91
CA ILE A 123 19.70 -21.06 1.93
C ILE A 123 20.34 -21.11 0.55
N LEU A 124 20.63 -22.31 0.02
CA LEU A 124 21.34 -22.46 -1.24
C LEU A 124 20.47 -22.06 -2.43
N GLY A 125 19.18 -22.41 -2.42
CA GLY A 125 18.25 -22.02 -3.47
C GLY A 125 18.11 -20.49 -3.58
N THR A 126 17.87 -19.80 -2.46
CA THR A 126 17.80 -18.33 -2.42
C THR A 126 19.12 -17.67 -2.81
N PHE A 127 20.26 -18.20 -2.34
CA PHE A 127 21.57 -17.66 -2.70
C PHE A 127 21.84 -17.76 -4.21
N ILE A 128 21.63 -18.93 -4.80
CA ILE A 128 21.82 -19.15 -6.24
C ILE A 128 20.84 -18.28 -7.04
N SER A 129 19.57 -18.23 -6.62
CA SER A 129 18.55 -17.40 -7.27
C SER A 129 18.91 -15.91 -7.25
N SER A 130 19.41 -15.39 -6.13
CA SER A 130 19.90 -14.01 -6.00
C SER A 130 21.07 -13.71 -6.95
N ILE A 131 22.06 -14.60 -7.04
CA ILE A 131 23.20 -14.45 -7.95
C ILE A 131 22.74 -14.48 -9.40
N VAL A 132 21.90 -15.46 -9.77
CA VAL A 132 21.44 -15.63 -11.16
C VAL A 132 20.59 -14.44 -11.61
N THR A 133 19.64 -14.00 -10.79
CA THR A 133 18.80 -12.84 -11.10
C THR A 133 19.62 -11.54 -11.15
N GLY A 134 20.54 -11.33 -10.20
CA GLY A 134 21.44 -10.17 -10.22
C GLY A 134 22.34 -10.13 -11.45
N LEU A 135 22.91 -11.27 -11.86
CA LEU A 135 23.70 -11.39 -13.08
C LEU A 135 22.86 -11.15 -14.34
N LEU A 136 21.65 -11.69 -14.42
CA LEU A 136 20.74 -11.46 -15.55
C LEU A 136 20.41 -9.98 -15.72
N VAL A 137 20.13 -9.26 -14.62
CA VAL A 137 19.89 -7.81 -14.66
C VAL A 137 21.14 -7.04 -15.08
N TYR A 138 22.32 -7.44 -14.59
CA TYR A 138 23.59 -6.83 -14.99
C TYR A 138 23.88 -7.02 -16.50
N LEU A 139 23.68 -8.24 -17.00
CA LEU A 139 23.82 -8.58 -18.43
C LEU A 139 22.78 -7.82 -19.28
N GLY A 140 21.54 -7.71 -18.80
CA GLY A 140 20.50 -6.91 -19.45
C GLY A 140 20.85 -5.43 -19.55
N GLY A 141 21.51 -4.88 -18.52
CA GLY A 141 22.06 -3.53 -18.53
C GLY A 141 23.24 -3.35 -19.48
N MET A 142 24.07 -4.38 -19.68
CA MET A 142 25.16 -4.34 -20.66
C MET A 142 24.67 -4.45 -22.12
N MET A 143 23.59 -5.19 -22.35
CA MET A 143 22.98 -5.34 -23.68
C MET A 143 22.05 -4.16 -24.06
N TYR A 144 22.10 -3.04 -23.33
CA TYR A 144 21.23 -1.85 -23.53
C TYR A 144 19.71 -2.14 -23.45
N LEU A 145 19.30 -3.29 -22.90
CA LEU A 145 17.90 -3.64 -22.71
C LEU A 145 17.30 -2.97 -21.46
N MET A 146 18.16 -2.64 -20.49
CA MET A 146 17.80 -2.04 -19.20
C MET A 146 18.77 -0.90 -18.85
N TYR A 147 18.41 -0.08 -17.87
CA TYR A 147 19.31 0.96 -17.35
C TYR A 147 20.58 0.34 -16.76
N ARG A 148 21.74 0.92 -17.04
CA ARG A 148 23.03 0.39 -16.61
C ARG A 148 23.29 0.71 -15.14
N LEU A 149 22.91 -0.23 -14.28
CA LEU A 149 23.14 -0.18 -12.84
C LEU A 149 24.53 -0.76 -12.49
N PRO A 150 25.18 -0.29 -11.41
CA PRO A 150 26.40 -0.90 -10.92
C PRO A 150 26.13 -2.33 -10.42
N PHE A 151 27.15 -3.19 -10.48
CA PHE A 151 27.03 -4.62 -10.16
C PHE A 151 26.41 -4.88 -8.77
N VAL A 152 26.74 -4.05 -7.78
CA VAL A 152 26.22 -4.18 -6.41
C VAL A 152 24.71 -3.92 -6.37
N GLU A 153 24.19 -2.92 -7.09
CA GLU A 153 22.75 -2.63 -7.13
C GLU A 153 21.97 -3.74 -7.84
N CYS A 154 22.54 -4.32 -8.90
CA CYS A 154 21.95 -5.51 -9.55
C CYS A 154 21.87 -6.70 -8.58
N LEU A 155 22.93 -6.93 -7.79
CA LEU A 155 22.94 -8.01 -6.81
C LEU A 155 21.99 -7.74 -5.64
N MET A 156 21.85 -6.48 -5.18
CA MET A 156 20.86 -6.09 -4.19
C MET A 156 19.44 -6.33 -4.71
N PHE A 157 19.16 -5.99 -5.97
CA PHE A 157 17.88 -6.30 -6.60
C PHE A 157 17.63 -7.82 -6.67
N GLY A 158 18.63 -8.61 -7.08
CA GLY A 158 18.54 -10.07 -7.09
C GLY A 158 18.25 -10.64 -5.70
N ALA A 159 18.88 -10.10 -4.66
CA ALA A 159 18.63 -10.51 -3.28
C ALA A 159 17.21 -10.17 -2.80
N LEU A 160 16.71 -8.98 -3.13
CA LEU A 160 15.36 -8.53 -2.78
C LEU A 160 14.28 -9.38 -3.44
N ILE A 161 14.44 -9.70 -4.73
CA ILE A 161 13.46 -10.50 -5.49
C ILE A 161 13.54 -11.99 -5.14
N SER A 162 14.72 -12.49 -4.75
CA SER A 162 14.87 -13.89 -4.41
C SER A 162 14.25 -14.27 -3.07
N ALA A 163 13.93 -13.31 -2.20
CA ALA A 163 13.23 -13.58 -0.95
C ALA A 163 11.79 -14.03 -1.23
N THR A 164 11.49 -15.30 -0.97
CA THR A 164 10.15 -15.87 -1.17
C THR A 164 9.28 -15.69 0.07
N ASP A 165 8.07 -15.17 -0.09
CA ASP A 165 7.08 -15.10 0.99
C ASP A 165 6.22 -16.38 1.04
N PRO A 166 6.40 -17.26 2.05
CA PRO A 166 5.61 -18.48 2.17
C PRO A 166 4.13 -18.21 2.47
N VAL A 167 3.78 -17.03 3.02
CA VAL A 167 2.41 -16.70 3.41
C VAL A 167 1.53 -16.51 2.18
N THR A 168 2.00 -15.69 1.24
CA THR A 168 1.31 -15.49 -0.04
C THR A 168 1.19 -16.81 -0.82
N VAL A 169 2.26 -17.62 -0.85
CA VAL A 169 2.24 -18.92 -1.54
C VAL A 169 1.23 -19.88 -0.91
N LEU A 170 1.19 -19.97 0.42
CA LEU A 170 0.27 -20.85 1.12
C LEU A 170 -1.20 -20.45 0.87
N SER A 171 -1.49 -19.15 0.79
CA SER A 171 -2.85 -18.65 0.53
C SER A 171 -3.40 -19.01 -0.86
N ILE A 172 -2.52 -19.30 -1.82
CA ILE A 172 -2.89 -19.73 -3.18
C ILE A 172 -3.15 -21.24 -3.23
N PHE A 173 -2.50 -22.02 -2.37
CA PHE A 173 -2.57 -23.48 -2.35
C PHE A 173 -3.61 -24.04 -1.35
N GLN A 174 -4.28 -23.18 -0.59
CA GLN A 174 -5.41 -23.50 0.29
C GLN A 174 -6.75 -23.23 -0.41
#